data_AF-A0A0D0E1R0-F1
#
_entry.id   AF-A0A0D0E1R0-F1
#
_cell.length_a   1.000
_cell.length_b   1.000
_cell.length_c   1.000
_cell.angle_alpha   90.00
_cell.angle_beta   90.00
_cell.angle_gamma   90.00
#
_symmetry.space_group_name_H-M   'P 1'
#
loop_
_entity.id
_entity.type
_entity.pdbx_description
1 polymer ?
#
loop_
_entity_poly.entity_id
_entity_poly.type
_entity_poly.pdbx_seq_one_letter_code
_entity_poly.pdbx_strand_id
1 'polypeptide(L)' 'LIYLPPSSPDFNPIEQAFPSIKAWLCHHEAEVMKPDVRPWLMHQATMSVTPIDAEGWIHNCGYD' A
#
# COMPACT_ATOMS: atom_id res chain seq x y z
N LEU A 1 16.70 11.54 -6.36
CA LEU A 1 15.97 11.92 -5.15
C LEU A 1 15.07 13.10 -5.51
N ILE A 2 13.77 12.99 -5.28
CA ILE A 2 12.80 14.08 -5.46
C ILE A 2 12.62 14.75 -4.10
N TYR A 3 12.66 16.08 -4.05
CA TYR A 3 12.41 16.81 -2.81
C TYR A 3 10.92 16.80 -2.49
N LEU A 4 10.56 16.34 -1.29
CA LEU A 4 9.22 16.45 -0.71
C LEU A 4 9.22 17.57 0.32
N PRO A 5 8.35 18.59 0.17
CA PRO A 5 8.13 19.56 1.24
C PRO A 5 7.60 18.87 2.50
N PRO A 6 7.82 19.45 3.69
CA PRO A 6 7.29 18.91 4.94
C PRO A 6 5.77 18.74 4.87
N SER A 7 5.27 17.59 5.36
CA SER A 7 3.84 17.27 5.43
C SER A 7 3.11 17.38 4.09
N SER A 8 3.70 16.85 3.02
CA SER A 8 3.03 16.70 1.72
C SER A 8 2.59 15.26 1.45
N PRO A 9 1.57 14.74 2.17
CA PRO A 9 1.07 13.38 1.96
C PRO A 9 0.56 13.18 0.53
N ASP A 10 0.04 14.24 -0.10
CA ASP A 10 -0.47 14.21 -1.47
C ASP A 10 0.61 13.90 -2.53
N PHE A 11 1.89 14.11 -2.20
CA PHE A 11 3.02 13.85 -3.10
C PHE A 11 3.73 12.53 -2.80
N ASN A 12 3.24 11.70 -1.87
CA ASN A 12 3.87 10.43 -1.54
C ASN A 12 2.96 9.24 -1.89
N PRO A 13 3.26 8.47 -2.95
CA PRO A 13 2.41 7.36 -3.38
C PRO A 13 2.18 6.29 -2.30
N ILE A 14 3.06 6.20 -1.29
CA ILE A 14 2.89 5.25 -0.18
C ILE A 14 1.64 5.53 0.66
N GLU A 15 1.16 6.79 0.68
CA GLU A 15 -0.06 7.19 1.39
C GLU A 15 -1.32 6.59 0.74
N GLN A 16 -1.26 6.23 -0.54
CA GLN A 16 -2.31 5.47 -1.23
C GLN A 16 -2.11 3.95 -1.10
N ALA A 17 -0.85 3.49 -1.06
CA ALA A 17 -0.51 2.08 -0.93
C ALA A 17 -0.90 1.49 0.45
N PHE A 18 -0.59 2.19 1.54
CA PHE A 18 -0.86 1.68 2.89
C PHE A 18 -2.35 1.41 3.17
N PRO A 19 -3.29 2.31 2.83
CA PRO A 19 -4.71 2.03 2.93
C PRO A 19 -5.16 0.83 2.09
N SER A 20 -4.61 0.64 0.89
CA SER A 20 -4.92 -0.51 0.02
C SER A 20 -4.50 -1.83 0.66
N ILE A 21 -3.26 -1.92 1.14
CA ILE A 21 -2.71 -3.09 1.86
C ILE A 21 -3.54 -3.36 3.12
N LYS A 22 -3.90 -2.32 3.87
CA LYS A 22 -4.72 -2.43 5.08
C LYS A 22 -6.12 -2.96 4.74
N ALA A 23 -6.76 -2.45 3.68
CA ALA A 23 -8.06 -2.92 3.24
C ALA A 23 -8.02 -4.40 2.87
N TRP A 24 -6.98 -4.83 2.15
CA TRP A 24 -6.75 -6.25 1.84
C TRP A 24 -6.66 -7.10 3.11
N LEU A 25 -5.88 -6.67 4.10
CA LEU A 25 -5.75 -7.38 5.39
C LEU A 25 -7.08 -7.42 6.17
N CYS A 26 -7.88 -6.36 6.14
CA CYS A 26 -9.21 -6.35 6.75
C CYS A 26 -10.15 -7.37 6.10
N HIS A 27 -10.07 -7.56 4.77
CA HIS A 27 -10.82 -8.61 4.08
C HIS A 27 -10.38 -10.03 4.47
N HIS A 28 -9.16 -10.20 4.98
CA HIS A 28 -8.60 -11.48 5.43
C HIS A 28 -8.48 -11.56 6.96
N GLU A 29 -9.29 -10.80 7.70
CA GLU A 29 -9.16 -10.66 9.17
C GLU A 29 -9.14 -12.00 9.91
N ALA A 30 -9.98 -12.97 9.48
CA ALA A 30 -10.09 -14.28 10.12
C ALA A 30 -8.77 -15.08 10.02
N GLU A 31 -8.01 -14.87 8.95
CA GLU A 31 -6.70 -15.51 8.75
C GLU A 31 -5.61 -14.75 9.49
N VAL A 32 -5.65 -13.41 9.50
CA VAL A 32 -4.71 -12.55 10.23
C VAL A 32 -4.68 -12.87 11.73
N MET A 33 -5.80 -13.33 12.30
CA MET A 33 -5.86 -13.73 13.72
C MET A 33 -4.97 -14.94 14.05
N LYS A 34 -4.61 -15.78 13.06
CA LYS A 34 -3.73 -16.95 13.24
C LYS A 34 -2.26 -16.53 13.14
N PRO A 35 -1.46 -16.57 14.23
CA PRO A 35 -0.11 -16.02 14.24
C PRO A 35 0.83 -16.63 13.18
N ASP A 36 0.72 -17.93 12.94
CA ASP A 36 1.64 -18.69 12.08
C ASP A 36 1.57 -18.27 10.61
N VAL A 37 0.44 -17.71 10.16
CA VAL A 37 0.24 -17.29 8.76
C VAL A 37 0.45 -15.79 8.54
N ARG A 38 0.61 -14.99 9.60
CA ARG A 38 0.75 -13.53 9.49
C ARG A 38 1.88 -13.09 8.56
N PRO A 39 3.11 -13.65 8.64
CA PRO A 39 4.19 -13.23 7.74
C PRO A 39 3.84 -13.44 6.26
N TRP A 40 3.15 -14.56 5.96
CA TRP A 40 2.73 -14.88 4.61
C TRP A 40 1.58 -13.98 4.13
N LEU A 41 0.59 -13.69 4.98
CA LEU A 41 -0.48 -12.74 4.67
C LEU A 41 0.03 -11.32 4.44
N MET A 42 1.03 -10.87 5.21
CA MET A 42 1.68 -9.56 4.98
C MET A 42 2.37 -9.51 3.62
N HIS A 43 3.03 -10.61 3.23
CA HIS A 43 3.62 -10.73 1.91
C HIS A 43 2.55 -10.69 0.81
N GLN A 44 1.45 -11.44 0.95
CA GLN A 44 0.34 -11.40 0.00
C GLN A 44 -0.35 -10.05 -0.10
N ALA A 45 -0.59 -9.37 1.02
CA ALA A 45 -1.17 -8.03 1.05
C ALA A 45 -0.27 -7.02 0.33
N THR A 46 1.05 -7.18 0.43
CA THR A 46 1.99 -6.36 -0.33
C THR A 46 1.94 -6.69 -1.82
N MET A 47 1.82 -7.98 -2.17
CA MET A 47 1.69 -8.45 -3.56
C MET A 47 0.31 -8.18 -4.19
N SER A 48 -0.70 -7.79 -3.41
CA SER A 48 -1.99 -7.37 -3.95
C SER A 48 -1.94 -5.99 -4.59
N VAL A 49 -0.90 -5.21 -4.32
CA VAL A 49 -0.62 -3.96 -5.03
C VAL A 49 -0.12 -4.30 -6.42
N THR A 50 -0.90 -3.99 -7.44
CA THR A 50 -0.53 -4.27 -8.83
C THR A 50 0.34 -3.15 -9.40
N PRO A 51 1.07 -3.39 -10.51
CA PRO A 51 1.77 -2.33 -11.21
C PRO A 51 0.84 -1.19 -11.67
N ILE A 52 -0.40 -1.51 -12.04
CA ILE A 52 -1.40 -0.52 -12.47
C ILE A 52 -1.81 0.38 -11.31
N ASP A 53 -2.01 -0.19 -10.11
CA ASP A 53 -2.30 0.59 -8.91
C ASP A 53 -1.14 1.55 -8.60
N ALA A 54 0.09 1.01 -8.62
CA ALA A 54 1.29 1.79 -8.33
C ALA A 54 1.50 2.95 -9.32
N GLU A 55 1.34 2.69 -10.62
CA GLU A 55 1.41 3.70 -11.67
C GLU A 55 0.34 4.78 -11.47
N GLY A 56 -0.91 4.37 -11.21
CA GLY A 56 -2.00 5.30 -10.92
C GLY A 56 -1.72 6.18 -9.70
N TRP A 57 -1.15 5.63 -8.62
CA TRP A 57 -0.81 6.41 -7.43
C TRP A 57 0.34 7.38 -7.65
N ILE A 58 1.36 6.98 -8.43
CA ILE A 58 2.47 7.85 -8.84
C ILE A 58 1.93 9.02 -9.65
N HIS A 59 1.04 8.75 -10.62
CA HIS A 59 0.41 9.79 -11.42
C HIS A 59 -0.50 10.71 -10.58
N ASN A 60 -1.28 10.15 -9.65
CA ASN A 60 -2.10 10.95 -8.71
C ASN A 60 -1.27 11.90 -7.84
N CYS A 61 0.00 11.58 -7.58
CA CYS A 61 0.94 12.45 -6.89
C CYS A 61 1.56 13.53 -7.80
N GLY A 62 1.17 13.60 -9.08
CA GLY A 62 1.65 14.58 -10.05
C GLY A 62 3.00 14.23 -10.69
N TYR A 63 3.37 12.95 -10.69
CA TYR A 63 4.58 12.44 -11.35
C TYR A 63 4.22 11.81 -12.70
N ASP A 64 4.98 12.15 -13.73
CA ASP A 64 4.92 11.57 -15.09
C ASP A 64 6.09 10.62 -15.35
#